data_AF-A0A3N1Q9W2-F1
#
_entry.id   AF-A0A3N1Q9W2-F1
#
_cell.length_a   1.000
_cell.length_b   1.000
_cell.length_c   1.000
_cell.angle_alpha   90.00
_cell.angle_beta   90.00
_cell.angle_gamma   90.00
#
_symmetry.space_group_name_H-M   'P 1'
#
loop_
_entity.id
_entity.type
_entity.pdbx_description
1 polymer ?
#
loop_
_entity_poly.entity_id
_entity_poly.type
_entity_poly.pdbx_seq_one_letter_code
_entity_poly.pdbx_strand_id
1 'polypeptide(L)' 'MNNDAILLESVRTHRARLRGAFLVGELAERRDVNDNVKRLIGSVVLGAVICAGCVGTSFVLNALADQKAASSTSTAAPQ' A
#
# COMPACT_ATOMS: atom_id res chain seq x y z
N MET A 1 -9.53 -17.46 42.81
CA MET A 1 -9.37 -16.24 42.00
C MET A 1 -8.63 -16.54 40.69
N ASN A 2 -9.08 -17.53 39.90
CA ASN A 2 -8.42 -17.92 38.64
C ASN A 2 -9.42 -18.24 37.50
N ASN A 3 -10.72 -18.01 37.74
CA ASN A 3 -11.77 -18.32 36.74
C ASN A 3 -11.76 -17.30 35.60
N ASP A 4 -11.52 -16.03 35.92
CA ASP A 4 -11.46 -14.95 34.92
C ASP A 4 -10.30 -15.13 33.94
N ALA A 5 -9.16 -15.64 34.42
CA ALA A 5 -7.99 -15.93 33.57
C ALA A 5 -8.31 -17.00 32.52
N ILE A 6 -9.03 -18.06 32.92
CA ILE A 6 -9.44 -19.14 32.02
C ILE A 6 -10.46 -18.65 30.99
N LEU A 7 -11.43 -17.83 31.40
CA LEU A 7 -12.39 -17.22 30.47
C LEU A 7 -11.71 -16.28 29.48
N LEU A 8 -10.76 -15.45 29.94
CA LEU A 8 -9.99 -14.56 29.08
C LEU A 8 -9.16 -15.33 28.06
N GLU A 9 -8.53 -16.44 28.45
CA GLU A 9 -7.77 -17.26 27.52
C GLU A 9 -8.67 -17.94 26.47
N SER A 10 -9.83 -18.44 26.89
CA SER A 10 -10.82 -19.05 25.99
C SER A 10 -11.39 -18.03 24.99
N VAL A 11 -11.76 -16.83 25.44
CA VAL A 11 -12.24 -15.76 24.54
C VAL A 11 -11.12 -15.28 23.61
N ARG A 12 -9.87 -15.20 24.10
CA ARG A 12 -8.71 -14.80 23.30
C ARG A 12 -8.43 -15.80 22.18
N THR A 13 -8.45 -17.10 22.47
CA THR A 13 -8.27 -18.16 21.47
C THR A 13 -9.41 -18.20 20.46
N HIS A 14 -10.66 -18.05 20.92
CA HIS A 14 -11.83 -18.00 20.03
C HIS A 14 -11.79 -16.78 19.11
N ARG A 15 -11.46 -15.60 19.65
CA ARG A 15 -11.29 -14.37 18.86
C ARG A 15 -10.11 -14.47 17.90
N ALA A 16 -8.99 -15.07 18.29
CA ALA A 16 -7.85 -15.27 17.41
C ALA A 16 -8.19 -16.20 16.23
N ARG A 17 -8.98 -17.25 16.46
CA ARG A 17 -9.46 -18.15 15.40
C ARG A 17 -10.46 -17.46 14.48
N LEU A 18 -11.41 -16.71 15.01
CA LEU A 18 -12.37 -15.91 14.23
C LEU A 18 -11.68 -14.81 13.41
N ARG A 19 -10.71 -14.11 14.01
CA ARG A 19 -9.90 -13.09 13.30
C ARG A 19 -9.00 -13.73 12.25
N GLY A 20 -8.42 -14.89 12.54
CA GLY A 20 -7.72 -15.69 11.55
C GLY A 20 -8.64 -16.02 10.37
N ALA A 21 -9.81 -16.60 10.62
CA ALA A 21 -10.78 -16.93 9.58
C ALA A 21 -11.33 -15.71 8.83
N PHE A 22 -11.48 -14.55 9.49
CA PHE A 22 -11.95 -13.33 8.84
C PHE A 22 -10.87 -12.66 7.98
N LEU A 23 -9.61 -12.66 8.44
CA LEU A 23 -8.49 -12.07 7.72
C LEU A 23 -7.94 -12.99 6.63
N VAL A 24 -8.15 -14.31 6.75
CA VAL A 24 -7.48 -15.36 5.97
C VAL A 24 -8.46 -16.35 5.30
N GLY A 25 -9.74 -16.40 5.66
CA GLY A 25 -10.69 -17.41 5.17
C GLY A 25 -10.56 -18.77 5.88
N GLU A 26 -11.60 -19.60 5.79
CA GLU A 26 -11.73 -20.95 6.39
C GLU A 26 -10.43 -21.79 6.21
N LEU A 27 -9.95 -22.42 7.29
CA LEU A 27 -8.62 -23.04 7.43
C LEU A 27 -8.23 -24.16 6.43
N ALA A 28 -9.07 -24.50 5.44
CA ALA A 28 -8.74 -25.47 4.39
C ALA A 28 -7.78 -24.91 3.32
N GLU A 29 -7.68 -23.58 3.18
CA GLU A 29 -6.96 -22.90 2.09
C GLU A 29 -5.58 -22.37 2.52
N ARG A 30 -4.93 -23.01 3.50
CA ARG A 30 -3.75 -22.44 4.20
C ARG A 30 -2.53 -22.19 3.31
N ARG A 31 -2.41 -22.87 2.17
CA ARG A 31 -1.28 -22.72 1.23
C ARG A 31 -1.55 -21.63 0.21
N ASP A 32 -2.72 -21.65 -0.41
CA ASP A 32 -3.15 -20.62 -1.36
C ASP A 32 -3.36 -19.26 -0.69
N VAL A 33 -3.82 -19.20 0.56
CA VAL A 33 -3.99 -17.89 1.22
C VAL A 33 -2.64 -17.23 1.50
N ASN A 34 -1.61 -17.98 1.87
CA ASN A 34 -0.31 -17.37 2.10
C ASN A 34 0.27 -16.77 0.80
N ASP A 35 0.00 -17.41 -0.35
CA ASP A 35 0.36 -16.88 -1.66
C ASP A 35 -0.52 -15.70 -2.08
N ASN A 36 -1.83 -15.75 -1.85
CA ASN A 36 -2.74 -14.64 -2.11
C ASN A 36 -2.43 -13.42 -1.22
N VAL A 37 -2.09 -13.59 0.06
CA VAL A 37 -1.67 -12.52 0.96
C VAL A 37 -0.36 -11.89 0.48
N LYS A 38 0.63 -12.71 0.09
CA LYS A 38 1.86 -12.20 -0.53
C LYS A 38 1.56 -11.44 -1.83
N ARG A 39 0.63 -11.95 -2.66
CA ARG A 39 0.21 -11.28 -3.90
C ARG A 39 -0.52 -9.96 -3.64
N LEU A 40 -1.36 -9.90 -2.60
CA LEU A 40 -2.04 -8.67 -2.18
C LEU A 40 -1.03 -7.63 -1.69
N ILE A 41 -0.12 -8.00 -0.79
CA ILE A 41 0.95 -7.11 -0.34
C ILE A 41 1.77 -6.62 -1.53
N GLY A 42 2.13 -7.53 -2.45
CA GLY A 42 2.81 -7.19 -3.70
C GLY A 42 2.04 -6.17 -4.54
N SER A 43 0.73 -6.36 -4.73
CA SER A 43 -0.11 -5.43 -5.49
C SER A 43 -0.25 -4.05 -4.83
N VAL A 44 -0.31 -4.01 -3.50
CA VAL A 44 -0.39 -2.76 -2.74
C VAL A 44 0.91 -1.97 -2.89
N VAL A 45 2.06 -2.64 -2.75
CA VAL A 45 3.37 -2.03 -2.95
C VAL A 45 3.52 -1.54 -4.40
N LEU A 46 3.13 -2.36 -5.39
CA LEU A 46 3.19 -1.97 -6.79
C LEU A 46 2.31 -0.74 -7.10
N GLY A 47 1.08 -0.71 -6.59
CA GLY A 47 0.19 0.43 -6.72
C GLY A 47 0.78 1.70 -6.09
N ALA A 48 1.36 1.59 -4.90
CA ALA A 48 2.02 2.71 -4.23
C ALA A 48 3.22 3.25 -5.03
N VAL A 49 4.04 2.37 -5.61
CA VAL A 49 5.18 2.77 -6.45
C VAL A 49 4.70 3.44 -7.74
N ILE A 50 3.65 2.94 -8.38
CA ILE A 50 3.07 3.57 -9.58
C ILE A 50 2.58 4.98 -9.25
N CYS A 51 1.81 5.14 -8.17
CA CYS A 51 1.34 6.46 -7.72
C CYS A 51 2.51 7.41 -7.44
N ALA A 52 3.53 6.96 -6.70
CA ALA A 52 4.71 7.77 -6.41
C ALA A 52 5.48 8.16 -7.70
N GLY A 53 5.60 7.23 -8.65
CA GLY A 53 6.23 7.47 -9.94
C GLY A 53 5.49 8.52 -10.77
N CYS A 54 4.17 8.43 -10.89
CA CYS A 54 3.35 9.41 -11.61
C CYS A 54 3.43 10.82 -11.00
N VAL A 55 3.39 10.93 -9.67
CA VAL A 55 3.52 12.23 -8.99
C VAL A 55 4.94 12.80 -9.20
N GLY A 56 5.97 11.96 -9.08
CA GLY A 56 7.36 12.38 -9.26
C GLY A 56 7.66 12.86 -10.68
N THR A 57 7.22 12.13 -11.71
CA THR A 57 7.43 12.55 -13.10
C THR A 57 6.70 13.85 -13.41
N SER A 58 5.46 14.02 -12.95
CA SER A 58 4.69 15.25 -13.17
C SER A 58 5.41 16.48 -12.64
N PHE A 59 6.03 16.38 -11.46
CA PHE A 59 6.81 17.48 -10.87
C PHE A 59 8.06 17.82 -11.70
N VAL A 60 8.83 16.82 -12.12
CA VAL A 60 10.06 17.01 -12.89
C VAL A 60 9.77 17.62 -14.26
N LEU A 61 8.73 17.14 -14.95
CA LEU A 61 8.32 17.69 -16.24
C LEU A 61 7.87 19.15 -16.11
N ASN A 62 7.10 19.49 -15.07
CA ASN A 62 6.66 20.87 -14.85
C ASN A 62 7.85 21.82 -14.61
N ALA A 63 8.78 21.42 -13.73
CA ALA A 63 9.98 22.21 -13.45
C ALA A 63 10.88 22.40 -14.69
N LEU A 64 10.96 21.40 -15.58
CA LEU A 64 11.72 21.51 -16.82
C LEU A 64 11.00 22.39 -17.87
N ALA A 65 9.66 22.32 -17.92
CA ALA A 65 8.84 23.17 -18.78
C ALA A 65 8.97 24.65 -18.40
N ASP A 66 8.95 24.97 -17.10
CA ASP A 66 9.15 26.34 -16.59
C ASP A 66 10.53 26.90 -16.99
N GLN A 67 11.59 26.10 -16.86
CA GLN A 67 12.94 26.48 -17.30
C GLN A 67 13.03 26.69 -18.82
N LYS A 68 12.34 25.85 -19.60
CA LYS A 68 12.30 25.98 -21.06
C LYS A 68 11.53 27.23 -21.49
N ALA A 69 10.44 27.56 -20.81
CA ALA A 69 9.68 28.78 -21.03
C ALA A 69 10.55 30.02 -20.75
N ALA A 70 11.22 30.08 -19.59
CA ALA A 70 12.09 31.20 -19.22
C ALA A 70 13.27 31.40 -20.19
N SER A 71 13.91 30.31 -20.63
CA SER A 71 15.01 30.36 -21.60
C SER A 71 14.54 30.78 -23.00
N SER A 72 13.33 30.37 -23.42
CA SER A 72 12.75 30.80 -24.69
C SER A 72 12.35 32.27 -24.71
N THR A 73 11.86 32.81 -23.60
CA THR A 73 11.51 34.24 -23.49
C THR A 73 12.74 35.14 -23.47
N SER A 74 13.89 34.67 -22.94
CA SER A 74 15.14 35.46 -22.93
C SER A 74 15.84 35.55 -24.30
N THR A 75 15.44 34.76 -25.30
CA THR A 75 16.02 34.80 -26.66
C THR A 75 15.12 35.55 -27.67
N ALA A 76 13.90 35.91 -27.29
CA ALA A 76 13.01 36.75 -28.10
C ALA A 76 13.11 38.22 -27.65
N ALA A 77 14.26 38.84 -27.90
CA ALA A 77 14.34 40.30 -27.91
C ALA A 77 13.47 40.84 -29.07
N PRO A 78 12.62 41.86 -28.85
CA PRO A 78 11.95 42.55 -29.94
C PRO A 78 13.00 43.38 -30.69
N GLN A 79 13.16 43.13 -31.98
CA GLN A 79 13.81 44.01 -32.94
C GLN A 79 12.79 44.29 -34.05
#